data_AF-A0A1H7CAR9-F1
#
_entry.id   AF-A0A1H7CAR9-F1
#
_cell.length_a   1.000
_cell.length_b   1.000
_cell.length_c   1.000
_cell.angle_alpha   90.00
_cell.angle_beta   90.00
_cell.angle_gamma   90.00
#
_symmetry.space_group_name_H-M   'P 1'
#
loop_
_entity.id
_entity.type
_entity.pdbx_description
1 polymer ?
#
loop_
_entity_poly.entity_id
_entity_poly.type
_entity_poly.pdbx_seq_one_letter_code
_entity_poly.pdbx_strand_id
1 'polypeptide(L)'
;MSHAGIPMAIDQYSGYYPAMAKSPLERAARALCSFDGHAENIKFEGKPMWQSYLPQARATLEAIRDPGPAALEAGGEQMSTEGVKIGAQVAGSTWNRMLGTILEKE
;
A
#
# COMPACT_ATOMS: atom_id res chain seq x y z
N MET A 1 -20.92 8.81 48.60
CA MET A 1 -21.83 8.32 47.53
C MET A 1 -21.44 9.04 46.26
N SER A 2 -20.86 8.28 45.32
CA SER A 2 -20.25 8.77 44.08
C SER A 2 -21.27 9.48 43.18
N HIS A 3 -20.89 10.64 42.64
CA HIS A 3 -21.56 11.24 41.49
C HIS A 3 -20.55 11.38 40.35
N ALA A 4 -21.05 11.07 39.16
CA ALA A 4 -20.32 10.63 37.99
C ALA A 4 -19.30 11.65 37.45
N GLY A 5 -18.14 11.13 37.06
CA GLY A 5 -17.23 11.83 36.15
C GLY A 5 -17.87 11.93 34.77
N ILE A 6 -17.98 13.15 34.27
CA ILE A 6 -18.28 13.43 32.86
C ILE A 6 -17.00 13.12 32.08
N PRO A 7 -17.00 12.20 31.10
CA PRO A 7 -15.80 11.89 30.34
C PRO A 7 -15.45 13.04 29.40
N MET A 8 -14.15 13.39 29.39
CA MET A 8 -13.54 14.35 28.49
C MET A 8 -13.83 14.02 27.02
N ALA A 9 -13.99 15.08 26.24
CA ALA A 9 -14.06 15.06 24.78
C ALA A 9 -12.94 14.21 24.17
N ILE A 10 -13.34 13.15 23.47
CA ILE A 10 -12.45 12.30 22.66
C ILE A 10 -12.31 12.88 21.25
N ASP A 11 -11.76 14.08 21.12
CA ASP A 11 -11.36 14.65 19.82
C ASP A 11 -9.83 14.53 19.58
N GLN A 12 -9.18 13.61 20.30
CA GLN A 12 -7.71 13.45 20.24
C GLN A 12 -7.25 12.00 20.09
N TYR A 13 -8.06 11.14 19.45
CA TYR A 13 -7.66 9.79 19.04
C TYR A 13 -7.29 9.67 17.56
N SER A 14 -6.92 10.77 16.89
CA SER A 14 -6.42 10.75 15.51
C SER A 14 -4.95 10.30 15.37
N GLY A 15 -4.36 9.67 16.40
CA GLY A 15 -2.93 9.35 16.50
C GLY A 15 -2.57 7.89 16.83
N TYR A 16 -3.53 6.98 16.94
CA TYR A 16 -3.35 5.55 17.26
C TYR A 16 -3.97 4.74 16.08
N TYR A 17 -3.31 4.23 15.04
CA TYR A 17 -2.00 3.59 14.85
C TYR A 17 -1.58 3.68 13.35
N PRO A 18 -0.43 4.26 12.98
CA PRO A 18 0.20 3.96 11.67
C PRO A 18 1.00 2.63 11.66
N ALA A 19 1.06 1.91 12.79
CA ALA A 19 1.80 0.65 12.95
C ALA A 19 1.05 -0.61 12.47
N MET A 20 -0.19 -0.51 11.98
CA MET A 20 -0.99 -1.65 11.49
C MET A 20 -1.49 -1.50 10.05
N ALA A 21 -0.99 -0.50 9.31
CA ALA A 21 -1.23 -0.45 7.88
C ALA A 21 -0.39 -1.55 7.21
N LYS A 22 -1.06 -2.57 6.67
CA LYS A 22 -0.43 -3.66 5.93
C LYS A 22 0.48 -3.11 4.83
N SER A 23 1.67 -3.67 4.69
CA SER A 23 2.61 -3.25 3.64
C SER A 23 1.93 -3.38 2.26
N PRO A 24 2.31 -2.58 1.25
CA PRO A 24 1.76 -2.74 -0.10
C PRO A 24 1.93 -4.17 -0.64
N LEU A 25 3.05 -4.83 -0.29
CA LEU A 25 3.31 -6.22 -0.66
C LEU A 25 2.36 -7.19 0.05
N GLU A 26 2.13 -7.03 1.36
CA GLU A 26 1.13 -7.83 2.09
C GLU A 26 -0.28 -7.62 1.50
N ARG A 27 -0.66 -6.38 1.20
CA ARG A 27 -1.98 -6.08 0.59
C ARG A 27 -2.13 -6.78 -0.77
N ALA A 28 -1.10 -6.78 -1.60
CA ALA A 28 -1.10 -7.46 -2.89
C ALA A 28 -1.20 -8.99 -2.72
N ALA A 29 -0.41 -9.58 -1.81
CA ALA A 29 -0.43 -11.01 -1.55
C ALA A 29 -1.79 -11.49 -0.99
N ARG A 30 -2.42 -10.69 -0.11
CA ARG A 30 -3.77 -10.94 0.37
C ARG A 30 -4.81 -10.86 -0.73
N ALA A 31 -4.71 -9.87 -1.62
CA ALA A 31 -5.61 -9.76 -2.77
C ALA A 31 -5.51 -10.99 -3.68
N LEU A 32 -4.30 -11.48 -3.96
CA LEU A 32 -4.09 -12.71 -4.75
C LEU A 32 -4.62 -13.96 -4.03
N CYS A 33 -4.39 -14.06 -2.72
CA CYS A 33 -4.91 -15.16 -1.90
C CYS A 33 -6.46 -15.22 -1.93
N SER A 34 -7.09 -14.06 -1.76
CA SER A 34 -8.55 -13.91 -1.85
C SER A 34 -9.08 -14.15 -3.26
N PHE A 35 -8.35 -13.73 -4.31
CA PHE A 35 -8.69 -14.00 -5.70
C PHE A 35 -8.72 -15.50 -6.02
N ASP A 36 -7.79 -16.27 -5.45
CA ASP A 36 -7.74 -17.73 -5.57
C ASP A 36 -8.76 -18.46 -4.68
N GLY A 37 -9.57 -17.73 -3.90
CA GLY A 37 -10.61 -18.30 -3.04
C GLY A 37 -10.11 -18.82 -1.70
N HIS A 38 -8.87 -18.49 -1.31
CA HIS A 38 -8.31 -18.88 -0.02
C HIS A 38 -8.55 -17.81 1.04
N ALA A 39 -8.94 -18.24 2.25
CA ALA A 39 -9.06 -17.34 3.38
C ALA A 39 -7.67 -16.88 3.86
N GLU A 40 -7.39 -15.58 3.78
CA GLU A 40 -6.05 -15.01 3.93
C GLU A 40 -5.30 -15.42 5.22
N ASN A 41 -6.02 -15.58 6.33
CA ASN A 41 -5.44 -15.80 7.66
C ASN A 41 -5.50 -17.27 8.13
N ILE A 42 -5.99 -18.21 7.31
CA ILE A 42 -5.87 -19.63 7.66
C ILE A 42 -4.40 -20.01 7.71
N LYS A 43 -4.05 -20.98 8.57
CA LYS A 43 -2.67 -21.44 8.67
C LYS A 43 -2.36 -22.44 7.56
N PHE A 44 -1.29 -22.18 6.83
CA PHE A 44 -0.66 -23.09 5.89
C PHE A 44 0.85 -23.10 6.22
N GLU A 45 1.42 -24.28 6.44
CA GLU A 45 2.83 -24.44 6.86
C GLU A 45 3.23 -23.59 8.08
N GLY A 46 2.30 -23.44 9.03
CA GLY A 46 2.51 -22.66 10.25
C GLY A 46 2.44 -21.13 10.08
N LYS A 47 2.18 -20.63 8.86
CA LYS A 47 2.07 -19.20 8.53
C LYS A 47 0.68 -18.86 7.99
N PRO A 48 0.25 -17.59 8.02
CA PRO A 48 -0.96 -17.17 7.32
C PRO A 48 -0.88 -17.48 5.81
N MET A 49 -1.96 -17.99 5.23
CA MET A 49 -2.03 -18.43 3.83
C MET A 49 -1.59 -17.35 2.83
N TRP A 50 -1.88 -16.07 3.10
CA TRP A 50 -1.44 -14.97 2.24
C TRP A 50 0.08 -14.92 2.04
N GLN A 51 0.90 -15.43 2.98
CA GLN A 51 2.36 -15.40 2.83
C GLN A 51 2.85 -16.29 1.68
N SER A 52 2.12 -17.35 1.34
CA SER A 52 2.42 -18.20 0.19
C SER A 52 2.25 -17.48 -1.16
N TYR A 53 1.61 -16.31 -1.17
CA TYR A 53 1.36 -15.47 -2.34
C TYR A 53 2.37 -14.33 -2.51
N LEU A 54 3.32 -14.18 -1.58
CA LEU A 54 4.37 -13.16 -1.67
C LEU A 54 5.20 -13.24 -2.97
N PRO A 55 5.60 -14.43 -3.48
CA PRO A 55 6.33 -14.52 -4.75
C PRO A 55 5.54 -13.96 -5.94
N GLN A 56 4.24 -14.28 -6.04
CA GLN A 56 3.36 -13.82 -7.10
C GLN A 56 3.10 -12.31 -6.99
N ALA A 57 2.90 -11.81 -5.76
CA ALA A 57 2.75 -10.38 -5.52
C ALA A 57 4.01 -9.61 -5.96
N ARG A 58 5.20 -10.12 -5.61
CA ARG A 58 6.48 -9.54 -6.03
C ARG A 58 6.64 -9.57 -7.55
N ALA A 59 6.37 -10.70 -8.19
CA ALA A 59 6.45 -10.82 -9.65
C ALA A 59 5.50 -9.84 -10.36
N THR A 60 4.30 -9.64 -9.82
CA THR A 60 3.33 -8.68 -10.37
C THR A 60 3.85 -7.25 -10.25
N LEU A 61 4.40 -6.87 -9.09
CA LEU A 61 4.97 -5.54 -8.87
C LEU A 61 6.21 -5.28 -9.74
N GLU A 62 7.06 -6.29 -9.93
CA GLU A 62 8.20 -6.23 -10.86
C GLU A 62 7.73 -6.05 -12.32
N ALA A 63 6.66 -6.73 -12.73
CA ALA A 63 6.13 -6.64 -14.09
C ALA A 63 5.61 -5.23 -14.43
N ILE A 64 5.08 -4.50 -13.43
CA ILE A 64 4.61 -3.12 -13.60
C ILE A 64 5.67 -2.07 -13.28
N ARG A 65 6.95 -2.45 -13.16
CA ARG A 65 8.04 -1.47 -13.01
C ARG A 65 8.08 -0.48 -14.15
N ASP A 66 7.82 -0.94 -15.37
CA ASP A 66 7.50 -0.05 -16.47
C ASP A 66 6.01 0.32 -16.41
N PRO A 67 5.64 1.57 -16.05
CA PRO A 67 4.25 1.99 -16.02
C PRO A 67 3.63 2.11 -17.43
N GLY A 68 4.45 2.15 -18.48
CA GLY A 68 4.02 2.39 -19.84
C GLY A 68 3.63 3.86 -20.12
N PRO A 69 3.54 4.25 -21.40
CA PRO A 69 3.41 5.65 -21.80
C PRO A 69 2.11 6.30 -21.29
N ALA A 70 0.98 5.58 -21.31
CA ALA A 70 -0.30 6.15 -20.90
C ALA A 70 -0.31 6.55 -19.41
N ALA A 71 0.30 5.75 -18.53
CA ALA A 71 0.37 6.07 -17.10
C ALA A 71 1.38 7.20 -16.83
N LEU A 72 2.49 7.25 -17.58
CA LEU A 72 3.46 8.35 -17.48
C LEU A 72 2.85 9.69 -17.86
N GLU A 73 2.11 9.74 -18.97
CA GLU A 73 1.43 10.97 -19.42
C GLU A 73 0.37 11.40 -18.39
N ALA A 74 -0.48 10.47 -17.94
CA ALA A 74 -1.49 10.78 -16.92
C ALA A 74 -0.88 11.31 -15.62
N GLY A 75 0.23 10.72 -15.16
CA GLY A 75 0.97 11.21 -14.00
C GLY A 75 1.67 12.55 -14.25
N GLY A 76 2.14 12.78 -15.48
CA GLY A 76 2.81 14.02 -15.89
C GLY A 76 1.86 15.21 -16.03
N GLU A 77 0.58 14.96 -16.33
CA GLU A 77 -0.46 15.99 -16.44
C GLU A 77 -0.90 16.57 -15.10
N GLN A 78 -0.63 15.87 -13.99
CA GLN A 78 -0.89 16.37 -12.65
C GLN A 78 -0.15 17.70 -12.40
N MET A 79 -0.81 18.60 -11.68
CA MET A 79 -0.24 19.87 -11.26
C MET A 79 0.43 19.71 -9.90
N SER A 80 1.65 20.25 -9.78
CA SER A 80 2.30 20.44 -8.49
C SER A 80 1.56 21.50 -7.66
N THR A 81 1.93 21.62 -6.38
CA THR A 81 1.44 22.69 -5.49
C THR A 81 1.77 24.09 -5.98
N GLU A 82 2.75 24.22 -6.87
CA GLU A 82 3.18 25.48 -7.49
C GLU A 82 2.44 25.76 -8.81
N GLY A 83 1.48 24.90 -9.20
CA GLY A 83 0.71 25.05 -10.42
C GLY A 83 1.47 24.66 -11.70
N VAL A 84 2.57 23.92 -11.58
CA VAL A 84 3.38 23.45 -12.71
C VAL A 84 3.09 21.97 -12.95
N LYS A 85 2.95 21.56 -14.22
CA LYS A 85 2.81 20.15 -14.58
C LYS A 85 4.03 19.35 -14.09
N ILE A 86 3.80 18.17 -13.53
CA ILE A 86 4.87 17.28 -13.05
C ILE A 86 5.75 16.80 -14.21
N GLY A 87 5.15 16.52 -15.37
CA GLY A 87 5.84 15.99 -16.54
C GLY A 87 6.13 14.48 -16.46
N ALA A 88 6.06 13.80 -17.61
CA ALA A 88 6.14 12.34 -17.71
C ALA A 88 7.44 11.76 -17.14
N GLN A 89 8.58 12.45 -17.31
CA GLN A 89 9.87 11.99 -16.79
C GLN A 89 9.89 11.94 -15.25
N VAL A 90 9.38 12.99 -14.58
CA VAL A 90 9.32 13.04 -13.13
C VAL A 90 8.34 11.98 -12.62
N ALA A 91 7.17 11.85 -13.25
CA ALA A 91 6.20 10.82 -12.93
C ALA A 91 6.81 9.40 -12.99
N GLY A 92 7.56 9.09 -14.05
CA GLY A 92 8.24 7.79 -14.19
C GLY A 92 9.32 7.56 -13.14
N SER A 93 10.14 8.58 -12.85
CA SER A 93 11.17 8.47 -11.81
C SER A 93 10.57 8.26 -10.41
N THR A 94 9.46 8.93 -10.10
CA THR A 94 8.74 8.78 -8.83
C THR A 94 8.10 7.41 -8.74
N TRP A 95 7.47 6.91 -9.81
CA TRP A 95 6.93 5.55 -9.88
C TRP A 95 7.99 4.49 -9.55
N ASN A 96 9.14 4.56 -10.24
CA ASN A 96 10.26 3.65 -10.01
C ASN A 96 10.77 3.69 -8.57
N ARG A 97 10.84 4.88 -7.98
CA ARG A 97 11.27 5.03 -6.58
C ARG A 97 10.26 4.44 -5.59
N MET A 98 8.96 4.63 -5.82
CA MET A 98 7.91 4.06 -4.98
C MET A 98 7.92 2.53 -5.05
N LEU A 99 7.95 1.95 -6.26
CA LEU A 99 8.00 0.50 -6.42
C LEU A 99 9.30 -0.11 -5.87
N GLY A 100 10.45 0.54 -6.11
CA GLY A 100 11.72 0.13 -5.52
C GLY A 100 11.64 0.07 -3.99
N THR A 101 11.06 1.11 -3.36
CA THR A 101 10.87 1.14 -1.90
C THR A 101 9.99 0.00 -1.40
N ILE A 102 8.96 -0.40 -2.15
CA ILE A 102 8.08 -1.51 -1.79
C ILE A 102 8.82 -2.85 -1.90
N LEU A 103 9.64 -3.02 -2.94
CA LEU A 103 10.33 -4.27 -3.24
C LEU A 103 11.59 -4.49 -2.39
N GLU A 104 12.23 -3.42 -1.91
CA GLU A 104 13.48 -3.48 -1.13
C GLU A 104 13.26 -3.68 0.38
N LYS A 105 12.10 -3.28 0.91
CA LYS A 105 11.86 -3.22 2.38
C LYS A 105 11.26 -4.49 3.00
N GLU A 106 10.96 -5.52 2.22
CA GLU A 106 10.25 -6.75 2.64
C GLU A 106 10.88 -7.99 1.99
#